data_AF-A0A7S2RUA6-F1
#
_entry.id   AF-A0A7S2RUA6-F1
#
_cell.length_a   1.000
_cell.length_b   1.000
_cell.length_c   1.000
_cell.angle_alpha   90.00
_cell.angle_beta   90.00
_cell.angle_gamma   90.00
#
_symmetry.space_group_name_H-M   'P 1'
#
loop_
_entity.id
_entity.type
_entity.pdbx_description
1 polymer ?
#
loop_
_entity_poly.entity_id
_entity_poly.type
_entity_poly.pdbx_seq_one_letter_code
_entity_poly.pdbx_strand_id
1 'polypeptide(L)'
;WGGIFALEESLHYWNAEKVDGAYADEHMNIYLYPTADDSEEYLEEAEEALEDLPFENCTAVYAANTGMGTVMVPNASLCYELHFNDKAFLSIFPINTSSTAGLAIFTEHYPLEFEENIHFFKTAAGEDVEASHEYDEEEGDDEDKKKWSTVILACVIVNLLTLTGVALLGIKIAALETFFKMNSLLHSFAAGALLSTVVYLMLPEAMHFFESKHSGETAVAW
;
A
#
# COMPACT_ATOMS: atom_id res chain seq x y z
N TRP A 1 -1.35 2.76 -7.04
CA TRP A 1 -2.83 2.68 -7.06
C TRP A 1 -3.26 1.73 -8.17
N GLY A 2 -4.28 0.91 -7.95
CA GLY A 2 -4.84 0.00 -8.94
C GLY A 2 -6.37 0.04 -8.95
N GLY A 3 -6.99 -0.06 -10.11
CA GLY A 3 -8.44 -0.16 -10.24
C GLY A 3 -8.85 -0.92 -11.48
N ILE A 4 -9.97 -1.63 -11.42
CA ILE A 4 -10.53 -2.38 -12.55
C ILE A 4 -11.86 -1.78 -13.01
N PHE A 5 -12.05 -1.73 -14.33
CA PHE A 5 -13.17 -1.03 -14.95
C PHE A 5 -13.92 -1.91 -15.94
N ALA A 6 -15.25 -1.81 -15.91
CA ALA A 6 -16.11 -2.35 -16.96
C ALA A 6 -16.00 -1.50 -18.23
N LEU A 7 -15.79 -2.13 -19.38
CA LEU A 7 -15.71 -1.44 -20.66
C LEU A 7 -16.95 -1.71 -21.51
N GLU A 8 -17.78 -0.69 -21.69
CA GLU A 8 -18.96 -0.77 -22.56
C GLU A 8 -18.70 -0.25 -23.99
N GLU A 9 -17.57 0.43 -24.19
CA GLU A 9 -17.19 1.08 -25.44
C GLU A 9 -15.79 0.67 -25.94
N SER A 10 -15.51 0.95 -27.21
CA SER A 10 -14.23 0.62 -27.86
C SER A 10 -13.16 1.73 -27.77
N LEU A 11 -13.49 2.84 -27.10
CA LEU A 11 -12.61 3.98 -26.89
C LEU A 11 -12.94 4.66 -25.56
N HIS A 12 -11.91 4.87 -24.75
CA HIS A 12 -12.00 5.61 -23.49
C HIS A 12 -10.89 6.66 -23.42
N TYR A 13 -10.96 7.54 -22.43
CA TYR A 13 -9.99 8.61 -22.21
C TYR A 13 -9.46 8.57 -20.80
N TRP A 14 -8.13 8.57 -20.68
CA TRP A 14 -7.44 8.91 -19.45
C TRP A 14 -7.11 10.40 -19.46
N ASN A 15 -7.56 11.11 -18.44
CA ASN A 15 -7.43 12.55 -18.30
C ASN A 15 -6.52 12.88 -17.12
N ALA A 16 -5.68 13.89 -17.29
CA ALA A 16 -4.96 14.54 -16.21
C ALA A 16 -5.21 16.04 -16.29
N GLU A 17 -5.79 16.59 -15.23
CA GLU A 17 -6.08 18.00 -15.01
C GLU A 17 -5.05 18.60 -14.06
N LYS A 18 -4.83 19.91 -14.20
CA LYS A 18 -4.05 20.66 -13.22
C LYS A 18 -4.90 20.91 -11.98
N VAL A 19 -4.36 20.56 -10.82
CA VAL A 19 -4.93 20.92 -9.53
C VAL A 19 -4.26 22.21 -9.04
N ASP A 20 -5.05 23.21 -8.64
CA ASP A 20 -4.55 24.53 -8.21
C ASP A 20 -3.61 25.21 -9.23
N GLY A 21 -3.80 24.91 -10.52
CA GLY A 21 -3.05 25.51 -11.62
C GLY A 21 -1.69 24.86 -11.95
N ALA A 22 -1.37 23.72 -11.35
CA ALA A 22 -0.19 22.91 -11.69
C ALA A 22 -0.54 21.41 -11.80
N TYR A 23 0.27 20.66 -12.54
CA TYR A 23 0.23 19.20 -12.45
C TYR A 23 1.01 18.75 -11.22
N ALA A 24 0.60 17.65 -10.59
CA ALA A 24 1.31 17.09 -9.44
C ALA A 24 2.74 16.64 -9.82
N ASP A 25 2.92 16.12 -11.04
CA ASP A 25 4.22 15.80 -11.64
C ASP A 25 4.23 16.13 -13.15
N GLU A 26 5.39 16.13 -13.81
CA GLU A 26 5.57 16.31 -15.26
C GLU A 26 5.13 15.07 -16.05
N HIS A 27 5.26 13.89 -15.46
CA HIS A 27 4.86 12.62 -16.06
C HIS A 27 4.32 11.63 -15.02
N MET A 28 3.57 10.61 -15.47
CA MET A 28 3.12 9.51 -14.63
C MET A 28 3.18 8.19 -15.39
N ASN A 29 3.66 7.13 -14.75
CA ASN A 29 3.62 5.80 -15.35
C ASN A 29 2.28 5.09 -15.11
N ILE A 30 1.85 4.31 -16.10
CA ILE A 30 0.57 3.59 -16.11
C ILE A 30 0.69 2.23 -16.80
N TYR A 31 0.12 1.20 -16.19
CA TYR A 31 -0.17 -0.08 -16.83
C TYR A 31 -1.65 -0.12 -17.23
N LEU A 32 -1.90 -0.67 -18.43
CA LEU A 32 -3.24 -0.90 -18.97
C LEU A 32 -3.38 -2.40 -19.23
N TYR A 33 -3.76 -3.15 -18.21
CA TYR A 33 -3.83 -4.61 -18.24
C TYR A 33 -5.21 -5.08 -18.71
N PRO A 34 -5.32 -5.71 -19.89
CA PRO A 34 -6.60 -6.17 -20.42
C PRO A 34 -7.12 -7.38 -19.64
N THR A 35 -8.39 -7.36 -19.24
CA THR A 35 -9.05 -8.45 -18.51
C THR A 35 -10.28 -8.95 -19.27
N ALA A 36 -10.85 -10.07 -18.82
CA ALA A 36 -12.06 -10.64 -19.43
C ALA A 36 -13.35 -9.97 -18.93
N ASP A 37 -13.36 -9.50 -17.68
CA ASP A 37 -14.40 -8.66 -17.08
C ASP A 37 -13.81 -7.78 -15.96
N ASP A 38 -14.66 -7.12 -15.20
CA ASP A 38 -14.34 -6.14 -14.16
C ASP A 38 -14.41 -6.70 -12.72
N SER A 39 -14.33 -8.03 -12.56
CA SER A 39 -14.34 -8.66 -11.23
C SER A 39 -13.04 -8.46 -10.45
N GLU A 40 -13.16 -8.47 -9.12
CA GLU A 40 -12.03 -8.43 -8.17
C GLU A 40 -10.97 -9.51 -8.45
N GLU A 41 -11.38 -10.72 -8.85
CA GLU A 41 -10.46 -11.83 -9.18
C GLU A 41 -9.50 -11.45 -10.32
N TYR A 42 -9.97 -10.71 -11.34
CA TYR A 42 -9.09 -10.25 -12.41
C TYR A 42 -8.24 -9.06 -12.02
N LEU A 43 -8.66 -8.24 -11.04
CA LEU A 43 -7.82 -7.18 -10.49
C LEU A 43 -6.63 -7.78 -9.73
N GLU A 44 -6.89 -8.76 -8.85
CA GLU A 44 -5.86 -9.52 -8.13
C GLU A 44 -4.91 -10.24 -9.10
N GLU A 45 -5.43 -10.91 -10.15
CA GLU A 45 -4.58 -11.57 -11.16
C GLU A 45 -3.66 -10.58 -11.87
N ALA A 46 -4.17 -9.38 -12.20
CA ALA A 46 -3.39 -8.35 -12.86
C ALA A 46 -2.32 -7.76 -11.94
N GLU A 47 -2.64 -7.58 -10.65
CA GLU A 47 -1.68 -7.16 -9.62
C GLU A 47 -0.55 -8.18 -9.46
N GLU A 48 -0.89 -9.46 -9.24
CA GLU A 48 0.11 -10.54 -9.13
C GLU A 48 1.00 -10.64 -10.37
N ALA A 49 0.44 -10.40 -11.57
CA ALA A 49 1.20 -10.40 -12.82
C ALA A 49 2.18 -9.22 -12.94
N LEU A 50 1.90 -8.10 -12.27
CA LEU A 50 2.68 -6.86 -12.33
C LEU A 50 3.55 -6.62 -11.09
N GLU A 51 3.36 -7.36 -9.98
CA GLU A 51 4.08 -7.21 -8.70
C GLU A 51 5.62 -7.14 -8.88
N ASP A 52 6.17 -8.00 -9.74
CA ASP A 52 7.60 -8.07 -10.03
C ASP A 52 8.05 -7.19 -11.22
N LEU A 53 7.13 -6.40 -11.81
CA LEU A 53 7.38 -5.56 -12.97
C LEU A 53 7.37 -4.08 -12.55
N PRO A 54 8.54 -3.50 -12.24
CA PRO A 54 8.60 -2.08 -11.92
C PRO A 54 8.23 -1.25 -13.15
N PHE A 55 7.79 -0.01 -12.92
CA PHE A 55 7.63 1.01 -13.95
C PHE A 55 8.99 1.42 -14.57
N GLU A 56 9.61 0.49 -15.30
CA GLU A 56 10.88 0.65 -15.98
C GLU A 56 10.69 0.46 -17.50
N ASN A 57 11.40 1.26 -18.29
CA ASN A 57 11.36 1.20 -19.76
C ASN A 57 9.94 1.39 -20.34
N CYS A 58 9.10 2.18 -19.67
CA CYS A 58 7.76 2.48 -20.13
C CYS A 58 7.78 3.25 -21.45
N THR A 59 6.76 3.01 -22.29
CA THR A 59 6.65 3.67 -23.57
C THR A 59 6.14 5.09 -23.39
N ALA A 60 7.00 6.07 -23.65
CA ALA A 60 6.65 7.48 -23.60
C ALA A 60 5.49 7.82 -24.56
N VAL A 61 4.42 8.37 -24.02
CA VAL A 61 3.26 8.90 -24.75
C VAL A 61 3.05 10.35 -24.35
N TYR A 62 2.60 11.18 -25.29
CA TYR A 62 2.59 12.62 -25.09
C TYR A 62 1.18 13.15 -25.24
N ALA A 63 0.78 14.01 -24.30
CA ALA A 63 -0.39 14.84 -24.47
C ALA A 63 -0.20 15.78 -25.68
N ALA A 64 -1.26 16.00 -26.45
CA ALA A 64 -1.16 16.91 -27.58
C ALA A 64 -1.16 18.38 -27.12
N ASN A 65 -0.50 19.25 -27.90
CA ASN A 65 -0.59 20.70 -27.71
C ASN A 65 -2.04 21.21 -27.84
N THR A 66 -2.84 20.54 -28.68
CA THR A 66 -4.27 20.80 -28.88
C THR A 66 -4.99 19.48 -29.16
N GLY A 67 -6.07 19.20 -28.46
CA GLY A 67 -6.86 17.97 -28.65
C GLY A 67 -6.30 16.78 -27.87
N MET A 68 -6.31 15.60 -28.49
CA MET A 68 -6.01 14.32 -27.85
C MET A 68 -4.56 13.90 -28.09
N GLY A 69 -3.92 13.34 -27.07
CA GLY A 69 -2.55 12.82 -27.12
C GLY A 69 -2.40 11.50 -27.90
N THR A 70 -1.26 10.85 -27.70
CA THR A 70 -0.98 9.53 -28.29
C THR A 70 -2.00 8.49 -27.83
N VAL A 71 -2.48 7.66 -28.77
CA VAL A 71 -3.40 6.55 -28.46
C VAL A 71 -2.63 5.42 -27.80
N MET A 72 -3.10 5.00 -26.62
CA MET A 72 -2.65 3.83 -25.89
C MET A 72 -3.52 2.62 -26.22
N VAL A 73 -2.94 1.43 -26.12
CA VAL A 73 -3.64 0.16 -26.31
C VAL A 73 -3.35 -0.74 -25.10
N PRO A 74 -4.38 -1.30 -24.44
CA PRO A 74 -4.18 -2.25 -23.35
C PRO A 74 -3.29 -3.43 -23.75
N ASN A 75 -2.32 -3.74 -22.91
CA ASN A 75 -1.36 -4.82 -23.11
C ASN A 75 -0.76 -5.25 -21.76
N ALA A 76 -0.83 -6.55 -21.46
CA ALA A 76 -0.40 -7.13 -20.19
C ALA A 76 1.10 -7.03 -19.88
N SER A 77 1.94 -6.60 -20.83
CA SER A 77 3.40 -6.52 -20.65
C SER A 77 3.99 -5.15 -21.01
N LEU A 78 3.15 -4.13 -21.13
CA LEU A 78 3.55 -2.79 -21.54
C LEU A 78 3.04 -1.75 -20.55
N CYS A 79 3.96 -0.98 -19.95
CA CYS A 79 3.62 0.29 -19.32
C CYS A 79 3.81 1.45 -20.30
N TYR A 80 3.07 2.53 -20.04
CA TYR A 80 3.21 3.82 -20.71
C TYR A 80 3.69 4.87 -19.70
N GLU A 81 4.49 5.81 -20.17
CA GLU A 81 4.89 7.02 -19.42
C GLU A 81 4.11 8.19 -20.01
N LEU A 82 3.15 8.72 -19.26
CA LEU A 82 2.28 9.81 -19.67
C LEU A 82 2.99 11.15 -19.50
N HIS A 83 3.45 11.78 -20.57
CA HIS A 83 3.99 13.14 -20.51
C HIS A 83 2.87 14.17 -20.64
N PHE A 84 2.65 14.93 -19.57
CA PHE A 84 1.62 15.95 -19.52
C PHE A 84 2.02 17.21 -20.29
N ASN A 85 1.02 17.97 -20.75
CA ASN A 85 1.24 19.24 -21.44
C ASN A 85 1.15 20.41 -20.46
N ASP A 86 2.30 20.89 -20.00
CA ASP A 86 2.45 22.01 -19.06
C ASP A 86 1.75 23.32 -19.49
N LYS A 87 1.47 23.50 -20.78
CA LYS A 87 0.78 24.68 -21.34
C LYS A 87 -0.73 24.51 -21.41
N ALA A 88 -1.24 23.30 -21.25
CA ALA A 88 -2.66 23.01 -21.17
C ALA A 88 -3.09 22.85 -19.72
N PHE A 89 -4.37 23.09 -19.46
CA PHE A 89 -5.00 22.80 -18.17
C PHE A 89 -5.42 21.33 -18.06
N LEU A 90 -5.55 20.66 -19.20
CA LEU A 90 -6.01 19.27 -19.33
C LEU A 90 -5.15 18.55 -20.36
N SER A 91 -4.71 17.35 -20.01
CA SER A 91 -3.98 16.41 -20.85
C SER A 91 -4.88 15.18 -21.04
N ILE A 92 -5.17 14.82 -22.29
CA ILE A 92 -6.10 13.75 -22.63
C ILE A 92 -5.33 12.66 -23.39
N PHE A 93 -5.42 11.43 -22.92
CA PHE A 93 -4.80 10.26 -23.54
C PHE A 93 -5.88 9.26 -23.95
N PRO A 94 -6.11 9.07 -25.26
CA PRO A 94 -7.05 8.06 -25.75
C PRO A 94 -6.56 6.64 -25.50
N ILE A 95 -7.46 5.77 -25.04
CA ILE A 95 -7.23 4.34 -24.84
C ILE A 95 -8.14 3.57 -25.78
N ASN A 96 -7.56 2.84 -26.72
CA ASN A 96 -8.31 1.95 -27.61
C ASN A 96 -8.62 0.64 -26.90
N THR A 97 -9.84 0.54 -26.37
CA THR A 97 -10.34 -0.62 -25.61
C THR A 97 -11.04 -1.67 -26.49
N SER A 98 -11.00 -1.53 -27.83
CA SER A 98 -11.69 -2.44 -28.77
C SER A 98 -11.37 -3.94 -28.59
N SER A 99 -10.25 -4.27 -27.96
CA SER A 99 -9.74 -5.64 -27.84
C SER A 99 -9.96 -6.29 -26.47
N THR A 100 -10.66 -5.64 -25.54
CA THR A 100 -10.81 -6.12 -24.17
C THR A 100 -12.16 -5.70 -23.57
N ALA A 101 -12.69 -6.49 -22.64
CA ALA A 101 -14.02 -6.29 -22.05
C ALA A 101 -13.96 -5.71 -20.63
N GLY A 102 -12.86 -5.94 -19.91
CA GLY A 102 -12.51 -5.23 -18.69
C GLY A 102 -11.08 -4.66 -18.80
N LEU A 103 -10.77 -3.68 -17.98
CA LEU A 103 -9.45 -3.07 -17.96
C LEU A 103 -9.01 -2.83 -16.53
N ALA A 104 -7.93 -3.49 -16.11
CA ALA A 104 -7.24 -3.14 -14.88
C ALA A 104 -6.17 -2.08 -15.19
N ILE A 105 -6.19 -0.99 -14.43
CA ILE A 105 -5.29 0.15 -14.58
C ILE A 105 -4.49 0.27 -13.29
N PHE A 106 -3.15 0.33 -13.42
CA PHE A 106 -2.26 0.59 -12.30
C PHE A 106 -1.43 1.83 -12.59
N THR A 107 -1.33 2.73 -11.62
CA THR A 107 -0.61 4.00 -11.74
C THR A 107 0.38 4.19 -10.61
N GLU A 108 1.48 4.87 -10.95
CA GLU A 108 2.53 5.27 -9.99
C GLU A 108 2.01 6.22 -8.91
N HIS A 109 1.09 7.13 -9.29
CA HIS A 109 0.44 8.08 -8.41
C HIS A 109 -1.05 7.78 -8.26
N TYR A 110 -1.69 8.32 -7.23
CA TYR A 110 -3.15 8.30 -7.14
C TYR A 110 -3.76 9.19 -8.25
N PRO A 111 -4.70 8.68 -9.08
CA PRO A 111 -5.28 9.46 -10.17
C PRO A 111 -5.93 10.79 -9.71
N LEU A 112 -6.44 10.83 -8.48
CA LEU A 112 -7.04 12.00 -7.86
C LEU A 112 -6.06 13.17 -7.67
N GLU A 113 -4.74 12.92 -7.67
CA GLU A 113 -3.73 14.00 -7.67
C GLU A 113 -3.75 14.84 -8.97
N PHE A 114 -4.40 14.30 -10.01
CA PHE A 114 -4.54 14.90 -11.33
C PHE A 114 -6.01 15.17 -11.69
N GLU A 115 -6.89 15.32 -10.70
CA GLU A 115 -8.33 15.56 -10.89
C GLU A 115 -8.80 16.74 -10.03
N GLU A 116 -9.36 17.79 -10.65
CA GLU A 116 -10.03 18.86 -9.90
C GLU A 116 -11.53 18.96 -10.22
N ASN A 117 -11.89 18.92 -11.50
CA ASN A 117 -13.28 18.97 -11.98
C ASN A 117 -13.57 17.92 -13.06
N ILE A 118 -12.53 17.35 -13.69
CA ILE A 118 -12.65 16.43 -14.81
C ILE A 118 -12.16 15.06 -14.37
N HIS A 119 -13.10 14.14 -14.20
CA HIS A 119 -12.78 12.77 -13.80
C HIS A 119 -11.72 12.12 -14.70
N PHE A 120 -10.76 11.42 -14.07
CA PHE A 120 -9.59 10.87 -14.73
C PHE A 120 -9.93 9.80 -15.78
N PHE A 121 -11.04 9.06 -15.67
CA PHE A 121 -11.42 8.04 -16.64
C PHE A 121 -12.81 8.29 -17.24
N LYS A 122 -12.89 8.37 -18.58
CA LYS A 122 -14.14 8.71 -19.29
C LYS A 122 -14.42 7.86 -20.51
N THR A 123 -15.70 7.70 -20.84
CA THR A 123 -16.16 7.13 -22.11
C THR A 123 -15.93 8.08 -23.29
N ALA A 124 -16.12 7.59 -24.52
CA ALA A 124 -16.04 8.44 -25.71
C ALA A 124 -17.13 9.53 -25.73
N ALA A 125 -18.26 9.29 -25.05
CA ALA A 125 -19.36 10.24 -24.87
C ALA A 125 -19.07 11.31 -23.80
N GLY A 126 -18.02 11.13 -22.98
CA GLY A 126 -17.64 12.05 -21.91
C GLY A 126 -18.29 11.77 -20.55
N GLU A 127 -18.90 10.59 -20.40
CA GLU A 127 -19.42 10.11 -19.12
C GLU A 127 -18.29 9.55 -18.26
N ASP A 128 -18.45 9.65 -16.94
CA ASP A 128 -17.48 9.21 -15.94
C ASP A 128 -17.54 7.68 -15.81
N VAL A 129 -16.38 7.03 -15.71
CA VAL A 129 -16.29 5.58 -15.54
C VAL A 129 -15.53 5.31 -14.26
N GLU A 130 -16.26 4.94 -13.22
CA GLU A 130 -15.71 4.57 -11.91
C GLU A 130 -15.17 3.14 -11.93
N ALA A 131 -14.20 2.87 -11.06
CA ALA A 131 -13.71 1.51 -10.90
C ALA A 131 -14.77 0.63 -10.20
N SER A 132 -14.88 -0.61 -10.67
CA SER A 132 -15.73 -1.63 -10.04
C SER A 132 -15.10 -2.14 -8.74
N HIS A 133 -13.78 -2.25 -8.73
CA HIS A 133 -12.96 -2.57 -7.56
C HIS A 133 -11.65 -1.77 -7.62
N GLU A 134 -11.15 -1.36 -6.47
CA GLU A 134 -9.92 -0.58 -6.33
C GLU A 134 -9.02 -1.23 -5.29
N TYR A 135 -7.72 -1.11 -5.53
CA TYR A 135 -6.66 -1.46 -4.61
C TYR A 135 -5.77 -0.24 -4.39
N ASP A 136 -5.83 0.26 -3.17
CA ASP A 136 -4.94 1.29 -2.68
C ASP A 136 -3.75 0.57 -2.05
N GLU A 137 -2.57 0.70 -2.66
CA GLU A 137 -1.33 0.54 -1.90
C GLU A 137 -1.32 1.68 -0.87
N GLU A 138 -2.01 1.51 0.24
CA GLU A 138 -1.66 2.21 1.46
C GLU A 138 -0.18 1.88 1.71
N GLU A 139 0.66 2.89 1.90
CA GLU A 139 2.05 2.72 2.32
C GLU A 139 2.13 1.74 3.50
N GLY A 140 2.49 0.49 3.20
CA GLY A 140 2.79 -0.55 4.18
C GLY A 140 1.61 -1.03 5.03
N ASP A 141 0.67 -1.73 4.43
CA ASP A 141 0.16 -2.95 5.07
C ASP A 141 0.58 -4.11 4.18
N ASP A 142 1.84 -4.55 4.35
CA ASP A 142 2.18 -5.93 4.04
C ASP A 142 1.00 -6.75 4.57
N GLU A 143 0.35 -7.56 3.72
CA GLU A 143 -0.30 -8.78 4.17
C GLU A 143 0.80 -9.73 4.71
N ASP A 144 1.49 -9.27 5.75
CA ASP A 144 2.37 -9.99 6.61
C ASP A 144 1.45 -10.88 7.45
N LYS A 145 0.77 -11.86 6.80
CA LYS A 145 -0.23 -12.78 7.33
C LYS A 145 -0.15 -12.77 8.82
N LYS A 146 -0.96 -11.89 9.45
CA LYS A 146 -0.71 -11.41 10.82
C LYS A 146 -0.14 -12.57 11.61
N LYS A 147 1.13 -12.49 12.04
CA LYS A 147 1.91 -13.62 12.58
C LYS A 147 1.40 -14.11 13.94
N TRP A 148 0.08 -14.18 14.11
CA TRP A 148 -0.67 -14.72 15.22
C TRP A 148 -0.14 -16.09 15.62
N SER A 149 0.27 -16.95 14.70
CA SER A 149 0.87 -18.24 15.03
C SER A 149 2.17 -18.08 15.83
N THR A 150 3.06 -17.17 15.42
CA THR A 150 4.30 -16.83 16.12
C THR A 150 4.01 -16.21 17.48
N VAL A 151 3.06 -15.27 17.56
CA VAL A 151 2.67 -14.62 18.83
C VAL A 151 2.05 -15.64 19.80
N ILE A 152 1.12 -16.46 19.33
CA ILE A 152 0.48 -17.52 20.12
C ILE A 152 1.52 -18.52 20.62
N LEU A 153 2.43 -18.97 19.75
CA LEU A 153 3.49 -19.90 20.12
C LEU A 153 4.45 -19.29 21.15
N ALA A 154 4.86 -18.03 20.95
CA ALA A 154 5.70 -17.30 21.90
C ALA A 154 5.00 -17.18 23.27
N CYS A 155 3.71 -16.82 23.30
CA CYS A 155 2.92 -16.76 24.53
C CYS A 155 2.83 -18.11 25.24
N VAL A 156 2.63 -19.21 24.51
CA VAL A 156 2.59 -20.57 25.08
C VAL A 156 3.95 -20.95 25.67
N ILE A 157 5.06 -20.70 24.97
CA ILE A 157 6.41 -21.00 25.47
C ILE A 157 6.72 -20.19 26.73
N VAL A 158 6.43 -18.89 26.72
CA VAL A 158 6.66 -18.02 27.88
C VAL A 158 5.83 -18.50 29.08
N ASN A 159 4.56 -18.84 28.88
CA ASN A 159 3.71 -19.37 29.95
C ASN A 159 4.18 -20.72 30.49
N LEU A 160 4.73 -21.60 29.65
CA LEU A 160 5.31 -22.86 30.11
C LEU A 160 6.57 -22.63 30.97
N LEU A 161 7.43 -21.69 30.57
CA LEU A 161 8.62 -21.33 31.34
C LEU A 161 8.27 -20.72 32.70
N THR A 162 7.31 -19.79 32.73
CA THR A 162 6.84 -19.18 33.99
C THR A 162 6.17 -20.21 34.89
N LEU A 163 5.31 -21.07 34.35
CA LEU A 163 4.64 -22.14 35.11
C LEU A 163 5.65 -23.14 35.68
N THR A 164 6.68 -23.50 34.91
CA THR A 164 7.77 -24.39 35.38
C THR A 164 8.53 -23.75 36.54
N GLY A 165 8.84 -22.44 36.45
CA GLY A 165 9.45 -21.69 37.55
C GLY A 165 8.59 -21.68 38.82
N VAL A 166 7.28 -21.46 38.67
CA VAL A 166 6.32 -21.49 39.79
C VAL A 166 6.22 -22.88 40.41
N ALA A 167 6.15 -23.94 39.60
CA ALA A 167 6.10 -25.32 40.10
C ALA A 167 7.36 -25.70 40.89
N LEU A 168 8.55 -25.36 40.39
CA LEU A 168 9.82 -25.61 41.08
C LEU A 168 9.95 -24.80 42.38
N LEU A 169 9.47 -23.55 42.39
CA LEU A 169 9.40 -22.75 43.61
C LEU A 169 8.42 -23.37 44.61
N GLY A 170 7.22 -23.78 44.17
CA GLY A 170 6.21 -24.45 45.01
C GLY A 170 6.72 -25.72 45.68
N ILE A 171 7.47 -26.55 44.96
CA ILE A 171 8.10 -27.77 45.49
C ILE A 171 9.18 -27.43 46.55
N LYS A 172 9.96 -26.37 46.34
CA LYS A 172 10.99 -25.94 47.31
C LYS A 172 10.43 -25.21 48.53
N ILE A 173 9.28 -24.54 48.41
CA ILE A 173 8.58 -23.87 49.53
C ILE A 173 8.08 -24.89 50.56
N ALA A 174 7.72 -26.10 50.14
CA ALA A 174 7.39 -27.20 51.05
C ALA A 174 8.59 -27.71 51.88
N ALA A 175 9.81 -27.25 51.60
CA ALA A 175 11.04 -27.82 52.15
C ALA A 175 11.93 -26.88 52.99
N LEU A 176 11.68 -25.57 53.16
CA LEU A 176 12.57 -24.70 53.95
C LEU A 176 11.96 -23.37 54.49
N GLU A 177 12.35 -22.99 55.72
CA GLU A 177 12.03 -21.73 56.43
C GLU A 177 12.66 -20.45 55.80
N THR A 178 13.37 -20.55 54.67
CA THR A 178 14.14 -19.44 54.07
C THR A 178 13.32 -18.47 53.19
N PHE A 179 12.00 -18.66 53.13
CA PHE A 179 11.07 -18.00 52.21
C PHE A 179 11.11 -16.45 52.26
N PHE A 180 11.26 -15.87 53.46
CA PHE A 180 11.18 -14.42 53.65
C PHE A 180 12.36 -13.63 53.06
N LYS A 181 13.57 -14.19 52.97
CA LYS A 181 14.75 -13.47 52.45
C LYS A 181 14.82 -13.47 50.92
N MET A 182 14.24 -14.46 50.26
CA MET A 182 14.22 -14.52 48.80
C MET A 182 13.13 -13.65 48.17
N ASN A 183 12.07 -13.33 48.93
CA ASN A 183 10.89 -12.66 48.38
C ASN A 183 11.21 -11.26 47.84
N SER A 184 11.94 -10.43 48.58
CA SER A 184 12.31 -9.08 48.11
C SER A 184 13.20 -9.12 46.86
N LEU A 185 14.19 -10.02 46.83
CA LEU A 185 15.09 -10.17 45.69
C LEU A 185 14.36 -10.66 44.43
N LEU A 186 13.41 -11.57 44.57
CA LEU A 186 12.59 -12.07 43.45
C LEU A 186 11.72 -10.96 42.83
N HIS A 187 11.09 -10.14 43.67
CA HIS A 187 10.26 -9.02 43.20
C HIS A 187 11.11 -7.93 42.53
N SER A 188 12.27 -7.60 43.10
CA SER A 188 13.20 -6.65 42.48
C SER A 188 13.76 -7.15 41.15
N PHE A 189 14.06 -8.45 41.04
CA PHE A 189 14.51 -9.05 39.79
C PHE A 189 13.41 -8.99 38.70
N ALA A 190 12.17 -9.38 39.04
CA ALA A 190 11.04 -9.32 38.10
C ALA A 190 10.75 -7.90 37.62
N ALA A 191 10.76 -6.91 38.53
CA ALA A 191 10.57 -5.50 38.19
C ALA A 191 11.69 -4.99 37.27
N GLY A 192 12.95 -5.36 37.52
CA GLY A 192 14.08 -5.01 36.67
C GLY A 192 13.98 -5.62 35.27
N ALA A 193 13.55 -6.89 35.16
CA ALA A 193 13.34 -7.53 33.87
C ALA A 193 12.24 -6.83 33.05
N LEU A 194 11.10 -6.51 33.67
CA LEU A 194 10.02 -5.75 33.00
C LEU A 194 10.48 -4.38 32.54
N LEU A 195 11.20 -3.63 33.39
CA LEU A 195 11.71 -2.31 33.05
C LEU A 195 12.71 -2.38 31.88
N SER A 196 13.59 -3.39 31.87
CA SER A 196 14.54 -3.62 30.77
C SER A 196 13.81 -3.92 29.47
N THR A 197 12.78 -4.77 29.48
CA THR A 197 11.96 -5.09 28.30
C THR A 197 11.28 -3.83 27.76
N VAL A 198 10.73 -2.98 28.63
CA VAL A 198 10.09 -1.72 28.22
C VAL A 198 11.10 -0.80 27.53
N VAL A 199 12.26 -0.55 28.17
CA VAL A 199 13.22 0.46 27.71
C VAL A 199 13.99 0.02 26.46
N TYR A 200 14.33 -1.27 26.34
CA TYR A 200 15.19 -1.73 25.26
C TYR A 200 14.46 -2.40 24.10
N LEU A 201 13.24 -2.90 24.30
CA LEU A 201 12.49 -3.57 23.24
C LEU A 201 11.29 -2.72 22.81
N MET A 202 10.38 -2.41 23.75
CA MET A 202 9.13 -1.73 23.38
C MET A 202 9.33 -0.25 23.02
N LEU A 203 10.21 0.47 23.72
CA LEU A 203 10.42 1.91 23.47
C LEU A 203 11.08 2.20 22.12
N PRO A 204 12.15 1.50 21.68
CA PRO A 204 12.73 1.71 20.35
C PRO A 204 11.78 1.37 19.21
N GLU A 205 11.04 0.27 19.32
CA GLU A 205 10.02 -0.10 18.34
C GLU A 205 8.92 0.98 18.26
N ALA A 206 8.41 1.44 19.41
CA ALA A 206 7.42 2.51 19.44
C ALA A 206 7.93 3.82 18.81
N MET A 207 9.17 4.22 19.09
CA MET A 207 9.77 5.42 18.49
C MET A 207 9.91 5.31 16.97
N HIS A 208 10.28 4.13 16.46
CA HIS A 208 10.36 3.88 15.01
C HIS A 208 8.98 4.02 14.33
N PHE A 209 7.91 3.52 14.97
CA PHE A 209 6.54 3.67 14.46
C PHE A 209 6.05 5.13 14.43
N PHE A 210 6.52 5.98 15.34
CA PHE A 210 6.20 7.40 15.29
C PHE A 210 6.90 8.13 14.14
N GLU A 211 8.15 7.77 13.86
CA GLU A 211 8.94 8.39 12.79
C GLU A 211 8.41 8.01 11.39
N SER A 212 7.99 6.76 11.20
CA SER A 212 7.42 6.30 9.92
C SER A 212 6.06 6.94 9.62
N LYS A 213 5.22 7.15 10.64
CA LYS A 213 3.86 7.70 10.47
C LYS A 213 3.83 9.22 10.30
N HIS A 214 4.87 9.95 10.72
CA HIS A 214 4.91 11.43 10.74
C HIS A 214 6.19 11.96 10.08
N SER A 215 6.66 11.32 9.00
CA SER A 215 7.86 11.73 8.25
C SER A 215 7.80 13.19 7.74
N GLY A 216 6.61 13.77 7.59
CA GLY A 216 6.39 15.19 7.28
C GLY A 216 6.46 16.17 8.47
N GLU A 217 6.35 15.71 9.72
CA GLU A 217 6.36 16.57 10.92
C GLU A 217 7.66 16.49 11.73
N THR A 218 8.53 15.50 11.50
CA THR A 218 9.78 15.31 12.26
C THR A 218 10.86 16.34 11.95
N ALA A 219 10.68 17.22 10.95
CA ALA A 219 11.60 18.31 10.64
C ALA A 219 11.59 19.47 11.66
N VAL A 220 10.69 19.47 12.67
CA VAL A 220 10.52 20.61 13.59
C VAL A 220 10.97 20.33 15.03
N ALA A 221 11.53 19.16 15.32
CA ALA A 221 11.87 18.76 16.68
C ALA A 221 13.33 18.38 16.89
N TRP A 222 14.29 19.06 16.24
CA TRP A 222 15.68 19.17 16.69
C TRP A 222 16.28 20.53 16.33
#